data_AF-A0A2S0XPE1-F1
#
_entry.id   AF-A0A2S0XPE1-F1
#
_cell.length_a   1.000
_cell.length_b   1.000
_cell.length_c   1.000
_cell.angle_alpha   90.00
_cell.angle_beta   90.00
_cell.angle_gamma   90.00
#
_symmetry.space_group_name_H-M   'P 1'
#
loop_
_entity.id
_entity.type
_entity.pdbx_description
1 polymer ?
#
loop_
_entity_poly.entity_id
_entity_poly.type
_entity_poly.pdbx_seq_one_letter_code
_entity_poly.pdbx_strand_id
1 'polypeptide(L)'
;MGSTSATLVKRQKEAREAAARDERSVLELVADRRRDQVVERCDAMIDLMAALFGVPSREIRRIGRTGNDISRLRQIAMYVAHVVFRLSMREVGRGFGRDRTTVLYACHTVEDLRDDAEFDRIVALAERVAIAAFRDRLEG
;
A
#
# COMPACT_ATOMS: atom_id res chain seq x y z
N MET A 1 -25.35 50.39 -23.51
CA MET A 1 -25.73 49.67 -22.27
C MET A 1 -25.31 48.18 -22.25
N GLY A 2 -24.28 47.73 -23.00
CA GLY A 2 -23.94 46.29 -23.13
C GLY A 2 -22.77 45.76 -22.28
N SER A 3 -22.12 46.59 -21.45
CA SER A 3 -20.84 46.24 -20.82
C SER A 3 -20.98 45.35 -19.57
N THR A 4 -22.10 45.45 -18.84
CA THR A 4 -22.29 44.78 -17.54
C THR A 4 -22.43 43.26 -17.64
N SER A 5 -22.98 42.74 -18.74
CA SER A 5 -23.21 41.30 -18.95
C SER A 5 -21.90 40.53 -19.21
N ALA A 6 -20.99 41.10 -20.01
CA ALA A 6 -19.71 40.48 -20.31
C ALA A 6 -18.78 40.41 -19.09
N THR A 7 -18.79 41.43 -18.23
CA THR A 7 -18.00 41.45 -16.98
C THR A 7 -18.50 40.41 -15.97
N LEU A 8 -19.81 40.19 -15.89
CA LEU A 8 -20.40 39.19 -14.99
C LEU A 8 -20.01 37.76 -15.41
N VAL A 9 -20.10 37.47 -16.71
CA VAL A 9 -19.70 36.18 -17.29
C VAL A 9 -18.20 35.91 -17.07
N LYS A 10 -17.35 36.93 -17.26
CA LYS A 10 -15.91 36.81 -17.02
C LYS A 10 -15.60 36.47 -15.55
N ARG A 11 -16.21 37.19 -14.60
CA ARG A 11 -16.04 36.92 -13.15
C ARG A 11 -16.55 35.53 -12.75
N GLN A 12 -17.68 35.09 -13.31
CA GLN A 12 -18.20 33.74 -13.07
C GLN A 12 -17.26 32.66 -13.59
N LYS A 13 -16.64 32.87 -14.77
CA LYS A 13 -15.64 31.96 -15.32
C LYS A 13 -14.39 31.89 -14.44
N GLU A 14 -13.84 33.02 -14.04
CA GLU A 14 -12.66 33.10 -13.17
C GLU A 14 -12.89 32.44 -11.80
N ALA A 15 -14.08 32.64 -11.20
CA ALA A 15 -14.45 32.00 -9.94
C ALA A 15 -14.57 30.46 -10.08
N ARG A 16 -15.14 29.96 -11.18
CA ARG A 16 -15.19 28.51 -11.47
C ARG A 16 -13.80 27.91 -11.66
N GLU A 17 -12.91 28.61 -12.36
CA GLU A 17 -11.52 28.18 -12.57
C GLU A 17 -10.69 28.20 -11.28
N ALA A 18 -10.96 29.13 -10.36
CA ALA A 18 -10.37 29.14 -9.02
C ALA A 18 -10.87 27.96 -8.17
N ALA A 19 -12.19 27.73 -8.10
CA ALA A 19 -12.77 26.61 -7.37
C ALA A 19 -12.28 25.24 -7.89
N ALA A 20 -12.18 25.06 -9.21
CA ALA A 20 -11.66 23.83 -9.80
C ALA A 20 -10.15 23.62 -9.56
N ARG A 21 -9.37 24.68 -9.30
CA ARG A 21 -7.96 24.56 -8.87
C ARG A 21 -7.86 24.15 -7.40
N ASP A 22 -8.69 24.74 -6.55
CA ASP A 22 -8.76 24.41 -5.13
C ASP A 22 -9.18 22.94 -4.93
N GLU A 23 -10.22 22.48 -5.64
CA GLU A 23 -10.67 21.09 -5.61
C GLU A 23 -9.56 20.11 -6.07
N ARG A 24 -8.82 20.44 -7.14
CA ARG A 24 -7.66 19.64 -7.56
C ARG A 24 -6.58 19.56 -6.49
N SER A 25 -6.28 20.67 -5.82
CA SER A 25 -5.30 20.71 -4.73
C SER A 25 -5.74 19.84 -3.55
N VAL A 26 -7.03 19.88 -3.19
CA VAL A 26 -7.59 19.00 -2.14
C VAL A 26 -7.46 17.53 -2.53
N LEU A 27 -7.79 17.16 -3.77
CA LEU A 27 -7.66 15.78 -4.26
C LEU A 27 -6.21 15.29 -4.23
N GLU A 28 -5.25 16.15 -4.58
CA GLU A 28 -3.81 15.85 -4.48
C GLU A 28 -3.41 15.61 -3.02
N LEU A 29 -3.82 16.47 -2.07
CA LEU A 29 -3.52 16.28 -0.64
C LEU A 29 -4.11 14.98 -0.08
N VAL A 30 -5.33 14.61 -0.50
CA VAL A 30 -5.95 13.33 -0.11
C VAL A 30 -5.17 12.16 -0.69
N ALA A 31 -4.76 12.25 -1.96
CA ALA A 31 -3.96 11.22 -2.61
C ALA A 31 -2.57 11.07 -1.96
N ASP A 32 -1.95 12.17 -1.55
CA ASP A 32 -0.64 12.19 -0.85
C ASP A 32 -0.76 11.51 0.50
N ARG A 33 -1.75 11.91 1.31
CA ARG A 33 -2.05 11.27 2.58
C ARG A 33 -2.30 9.76 2.41
N ARG A 34 -3.03 9.35 1.37
CA ARG A 34 -3.24 7.92 1.09
C ARG A 34 -1.94 7.21 0.74
N ARG A 35 -1.03 7.84 -0.01
CA ARG A 35 0.28 7.26 -0.33
C ARG A 35 1.13 7.10 0.92
N ASP A 36 1.16 8.11 1.79
CA ASP A 36 1.92 8.07 3.04
C ASP A 36 1.40 6.96 3.96
N GLN A 37 0.07 6.86 4.15
CA GLN A 37 -0.55 5.77 4.92
C GLN A 37 -0.24 4.38 4.36
N VAL A 38 -0.17 4.25 3.03
CA VAL A 38 0.19 2.98 2.37
C VAL A 38 1.62 2.59 2.69
N VAL A 39 2.56 3.55 2.63
CA VAL A 39 3.97 3.32 2.95
C VAL A 39 4.10 2.95 4.42
N GLU A 40 3.48 3.71 5.34
CA GLU A 40 3.50 3.43 6.77
C GLU A 40 2.94 2.03 7.12
N ARG A 41 1.83 1.62 6.50
CA ARG A 41 1.26 0.28 6.69
C ARG A 41 2.20 -0.81 6.20
N CYS A 42 2.84 -0.62 5.04
CA CYS A 42 3.80 -1.59 4.52
C CYS A 42 5.06 -1.67 5.39
N ASP A 43 5.54 -0.54 5.90
CA ASP A 43 6.68 -0.47 6.82
C ASP A 43 6.39 -1.22 8.11
N ALA A 44 5.21 -0.99 8.69
CA ALA A 44 4.76 -1.71 9.88
C ALA A 44 4.65 -3.23 9.63
N MET A 45 4.17 -3.65 8.45
CA MET A 45 4.14 -5.07 8.07
C MET A 45 5.56 -5.65 7.98
N ILE A 46 6.48 -4.95 7.34
CA ILE A 46 7.87 -5.39 7.23
C ILE A 46 8.47 -5.59 8.62
N ASP A 47 8.28 -4.64 9.52
CA ASP A 47 8.85 -4.68 10.86
C ASP A 47 8.20 -5.78 11.72
N LEU A 48 6.89 -6.00 11.55
CA LEU A 48 6.19 -7.14 12.16
C LEU A 48 6.75 -8.47 11.69
N MET A 49 6.90 -8.66 10.37
CA MET A 49 7.43 -9.89 9.79
C MET A 49 8.89 -10.12 10.20
N ALA A 50 9.69 -9.05 10.26
CA ALA A 50 11.06 -9.09 10.75
C ALA A 50 11.12 -9.62 12.20
N ALA A 51 10.27 -9.07 13.07
CA ALA A 51 10.18 -9.51 14.47
C ALA A 51 9.66 -10.95 14.60
N LEU A 52 8.61 -11.31 13.86
CA LEU A 52 7.98 -12.63 13.93
C LEU A 52 8.91 -13.75 13.49
N PHE A 53 9.76 -13.51 12.48
CA PHE A 53 10.66 -14.51 11.91
C PHE A 53 12.13 -14.34 12.33
N GLY A 54 12.43 -13.40 13.22
CA GLY A 54 13.79 -13.20 13.75
C GLY A 54 14.80 -12.75 12.69
N VAL A 55 14.38 -12.02 11.66
CA VAL A 55 15.26 -11.52 10.60
C VAL A 55 15.41 -9.99 10.67
N PRO A 56 16.54 -9.42 10.24
CA PRO A 56 16.66 -7.96 10.15
C PRO A 56 15.69 -7.37 9.12
N SER A 57 14.89 -6.35 9.49
CA SER A 57 13.95 -5.68 8.58
C SER A 57 14.61 -5.13 7.31
N ARG A 58 15.87 -4.71 7.40
CA ARG A 58 16.69 -4.29 6.25
C ARG A 58 16.82 -5.36 5.17
N GLU A 59 16.84 -6.65 5.53
CA GLU A 59 16.94 -7.76 4.57
C GLU A 59 15.62 -7.94 3.80
N ILE A 60 14.49 -7.69 4.46
CA ILE A 60 13.17 -7.69 3.83
C ILE A 60 13.05 -6.47 2.89
N ARG A 61 13.53 -5.28 3.29
CA ARG A 61 13.52 -4.07 2.42
C ARG A 61 14.48 -4.17 1.23
N ARG A 62 15.58 -4.91 1.37
CA ARG A 62 16.67 -4.97 0.39
C ARG A 62 16.17 -5.29 -1.02
N ILE A 63 16.54 -4.45 -1.98
CA ILE A 63 16.28 -4.65 -3.40
C ILE A 63 17.37 -5.56 -3.98
N GLY A 64 17.01 -6.43 -4.92
CA GLY A 64 17.94 -7.34 -5.59
C GLY A 64 17.95 -8.76 -5.01
N ARG A 65 18.95 -9.55 -5.39
CA ARG A 65 19.04 -10.98 -5.05
C ARG A 65 19.40 -11.17 -3.58
N THR A 66 18.68 -12.06 -2.91
CA THR A 66 18.89 -12.45 -1.51
C THR A 66 18.80 -13.95 -1.37
N GLY A 67 19.12 -14.49 -0.19
CA GLY A 67 18.83 -15.89 0.11
C GLY A 67 17.35 -16.22 -0.12
N ASN A 68 17.09 -17.47 -0.50
CA ASN A 68 15.74 -17.95 -0.84
C ASN A 68 14.74 -17.69 0.29
N ASP A 69 15.16 -17.88 1.55
CA ASP A 69 14.29 -17.70 2.72
C ASP A 69 13.85 -16.24 2.89
N ILE A 70 14.77 -15.28 2.73
CA ILE A 70 14.43 -13.84 2.78
C ILE A 70 13.54 -13.46 1.59
N SER A 71 13.78 -14.07 0.42
CA SER A 71 12.91 -13.86 -0.74
C SER A 71 11.50 -14.37 -0.49
N ARG A 72 11.36 -15.56 0.09
CA ARG A 72 10.07 -16.14 0.47
C ARG A 72 9.37 -15.28 1.51
N LEU A 73 10.09 -14.85 2.54
CA LEU A 73 9.53 -14.02 3.61
C LEU A 73 9.00 -12.69 3.07
N ARG A 74 9.70 -12.07 2.11
CA ARG A 74 9.19 -10.88 1.39
C ARG A 74 7.91 -11.16 0.64
N GLN A 75 7.82 -12.30 -0.04
CA GLN A 75 6.61 -12.68 -0.78
C GLN A 75 5.43 -12.83 0.17
N ILE A 76 5.63 -13.51 1.31
CA ILE A 76 4.62 -13.63 2.37
C ILE A 76 4.25 -12.24 2.90
N ALA A 77 5.22 -11.37 3.22
CA ALA A 77 4.95 -10.03 3.72
C ALA A 77 4.12 -9.18 2.74
N MET A 78 4.43 -9.23 1.44
CA MET A 78 3.66 -8.56 0.39
C MET A 78 2.24 -9.11 0.28
N TYR A 79 2.09 -10.44 0.35
CA TYR A 79 0.80 -11.10 0.34
C TYR A 79 -0.05 -10.74 1.55
N VAL A 80 0.51 -10.80 2.76
CA VAL A 80 -0.20 -10.47 4.01
C VAL A 80 -0.60 -8.99 4.00
N ALA A 81 0.26 -8.08 3.55
CA ALA A 81 -0.10 -6.67 3.36
C ALA A 81 -1.29 -6.50 2.38
N HIS A 82 -1.32 -7.28 1.30
CA HIS A 82 -2.43 -7.26 0.35
C HIS A 82 -3.75 -7.72 0.99
N VAL A 83 -3.77 -8.86 1.67
CA VAL A 83 -5.02 -9.47 2.18
C VAL A 83 -5.49 -8.87 3.51
N VAL A 84 -4.59 -8.51 4.42
CA VAL A 84 -4.93 -7.95 5.74
C VAL A 84 -5.32 -6.48 5.63
N PHE A 85 -4.49 -5.65 4.98
CA PHE A 85 -4.78 -4.22 4.84
C PHE A 85 -5.65 -3.88 3.62
N ARG A 86 -6.02 -4.87 2.80
CA ARG A 86 -6.81 -4.69 1.58
C ARG A 86 -6.18 -3.70 0.59
N LEU A 87 -4.85 -3.57 0.63
CA LEU A 87 -4.10 -2.72 -0.29
C LEU A 87 -4.06 -3.36 -1.68
N SER A 88 -4.24 -2.58 -2.74
CA SER A 88 -4.04 -3.08 -4.10
C SER A 88 -2.57 -3.48 -4.33
N MET A 89 -2.33 -4.37 -5.30
CA MET A 89 -0.97 -4.77 -5.71
C MET A 89 -0.07 -3.57 -6.05
N ARG A 90 -0.64 -2.48 -6.57
CA ARG A 90 0.10 -1.23 -6.86
C ARG A 90 0.47 -0.49 -5.58
N GLU A 91 -0.40 -0.47 -4.59
CA GLU A 91 -0.13 0.13 -3.27
C GLU A 91 0.94 -0.65 -2.52
N VAL A 92 0.81 -1.98 -2.46
CA VAL A 92 1.85 -2.85 -1.87
C VAL A 92 3.18 -2.65 -2.61
N GLY A 93 3.15 -2.59 -3.94
CA GLY A 93 4.36 -2.34 -4.74
C GLY A 93 5.05 -1.03 -4.33
N ARG A 94 4.28 0.06 -4.22
CA ARG A 94 4.81 1.34 -3.73
C ARG A 94 5.39 1.24 -2.33
N GLY A 95 4.67 0.63 -1.38
CA GLY A 95 5.12 0.52 0.01
C GLY A 95 6.38 -0.35 0.17
N PHE A 96 6.53 -1.40 -0.64
CA PHE A 96 7.73 -2.27 -0.62
C PHE A 96 8.85 -1.80 -1.58
N GLY A 97 8.65 -0.69 -2.31
CA GLY A 97 9.59 -0.22 -3.33
C GLY A 97 9.78 -1.20 -4.49
N ARG A 98 8.71 -1.90 -4.90
CA ARG A 98 8.68 -2.93 -5.95
C ARG A 98 7.70 -2.59 -7.07
N ASP A 99 7.95 -3.15 -8.24
CA ASP A 99 6.97 -3.09 -9.32
C ASP A 99 5.72 -3.91 -8.97
N ARG A 100 4.54 -3.46 -9.43
CA ARG A 100 3.27 -4.17 -9.24
C ARG A 100 3.35 -5.64 -9.67
N THR A 101 4.06 -5.95 -10.76
CA THR A 101 4.21 -7.33 -11.25
C THR A 101 5.00 -8.22 -10.30
N THR A 102 5.92 -7.64 -9.52
CA THR A 102 6.63 -8.37 -8.45
C THR A 102 5.66 -8.78 -7.34
N VAL A 103 4.73 -7.90 -6.96
CA VAL A 103 3.71 -8.20 -5.95
C VAL A 103 2.71 -9.23 -6.48
N LEU A 104 2.29 -9.10 -7.74
CA LEU A 104 1.44 -10.07 -8.40
C LEU A 104 2.09 -11.46 -8.39
N TYR A 105 3.35 -11.55 -8.81
CA TYR A 105 4.12 -12.79 -8.74
C TYR A 105 4.21 -13.34 -7.32
N ALA A 106 4.49 -12.47 -6.33
CA ALA A 106 4.54 -12.88 -4.93
C ALA A 106 3.22 -13.47 -4.44
N CYS A 107 2.08 -12.83 -4.76
CA CYS A 107 0.78 -13.32 -4.33
C CYS A 107 0.42 -14.65 -4.99
N HIS A 108 0.63 -14.79 -6.31
CA HIS A 108 0.45 -16.09 -6.98
C HIS A 108 1.34 -17.17 -6.37
N THR A 109 2.62 -16.87 -6.18
CA THR A 109 3.56 -17.83 -5.58
C THR A 109 3.14 -18.24 -4.17
N VAL A 110 2.64 -17.30 -3.35
CA VAL A 110 2.16 -17.63 -2.02
C VAL A 110 0.92 -18.51 -2.11
N GLU A 111 -0.09 -18.14 -2.91
CA GLU A 111 -1.32 -18.92 -3.10
C GLU A 111 -1.03 -20.34 -3.60
N ASP A 112 -0.17 -20.50 -4.61
CA ASP A 112 0.21 -21.81 -5.14
C ASP A 112 0.90 -22.70 -4.07
N LEU A 113 1.59 -22.09 -3.11
CA LEU A 113 2.26 -22.81 -2.02
C LEU A 113 1.35 -23.10 -0.83
N ARG A 114 0.16 -22.49 -0.73
CA ARG A 114 -0.79 -22.77 0.36
C ARG A 114 -1.41 -24.16 0.28
N ASP A 115 -1.22 -24.88 -0.84
CA ASP A 115 -1.54 -26.29 -0.93
C ASP A 115 -0.66 -27.16 0.00
N ASP A 116 0.53 -26.67 0.38
CA ASP A 116 1.36 -27.29 1.41
C ASP A 116 0.90 -26.86 2.81
N ALA A 117 0.53 -27.84 3.63
CA ALA A 117 -0.05 -27.60 4.94
C ALA A 117 0.93 -26.92 5.93
N GLU A 118 2.24 -27.13 5.79
CA GLU A 118 3.23 -26.46 6.65
C GLU A 118 3.38 -24.99 6.27
N PHE A 119 3.49 -24.72 4.97
CA PHE A 119 3.53 -23.38 4.44
C PHE A 119 2.26 -22.59 4.77
N ASP A 120 1.08 -23.18 4.58
CA ASP A 120 -0.20 -22.53 4.90
C ASP A 120 -0.29 -22.15 6.39
N ARG A 121 0.18 -23.01 7.30
CA ARG A 121 0.24 -22.68 8.74
C ARG A 121 1.10 -21.45 9.02
N ILE A 122 2.22 -21.29 8.31
CA ILE A 122 3.12 -20.13 8.45
C ILE A 122 2.42 -18.86 7.96
N VAL A 123 1.79 -18.90 6.78
CA VAL A 123 1.06 -17.75 6.22
C VAL A 123 -0.12 -17.38 7.12
N ALA A 124 -0.91 -18.36 7.54
CA ALA A 124 -2.04 -18.15 8.44
C ALA A 124 -1.61 -17.59 9.81
N LEU A 125 -0.44 -17.98 10.33
CA LEU A 125 0.12 -17.35 11.53
C LEU A 125 0.44 -15.88 11.29
N ALA A 126 1.12 -15.56 10.19
CA ALA A 126 1.46 -14.18 9.85
C ALA A 126 0.20 -13.30 9.68
N GLU A 127 -0.84 -13.81 9.01
CA GLU A 127 -2.14 -13.12 8.88
C GLU A 127 -2.80 -12.87 10.23
N ARG A 128 -2.90 -13.89 11.09
CA ARG A 128 -3.52 -13.76 12.42
C ARG A 128 -2.78 -12.75 13.29
N VAL A 129 -1.45 -12.81 13.31
CA VAL A 129 -0.62 -11.88 14.08
C VAL A 129 -0.77 -10.47 13.54
N ALA A 130 -0.78 -10.27 12.22
CA ALA A 130 -1.01 -8.95 11.62
C ALA A 130 -2.38 -8.37 11.96
N ILE A 131 -3.45 -9.17 11.86
CA ILE A 131 -4.80 -8.74 12.25
C ILE A 131 -4.86 -8.34 13.73
N ALA A 132 -4.21 -9.11 14.61
CA ALA A 132 -4.16 -8.79 16.03
C ALA A 132 -3.34 -7.52 16.31
N ALA A 133 -2.18 -7.38 15.67
CA ALA A 133 -1.26 -6.26 15.89
C ALA A 133 -1.77 -4.92 15.32
N PHE A 134 -2.59 -4.97 14.27
CA PHE A 134 -3.03 -3.77 13.55
C PHE A 134 -4.54 -3.53 13.62
N ARG A 135 -5.25 -4.13 14.58
CA ARG A 135 -6.71 -3.97 14.74
C ARG A 135 -7.17 -2.51 14.63
N ASP A 136 -6.55 -1.61 15.38
CA ASP A 136 -6.91 -0.19 15.40
C ASP A 136 -6.67 0.51 14.05
N ARG A 137 -5.76 -0.01 13.22
CA ARG A 137 -5.43 0.52 11.88
C ARG A 137 -6.29 -0.07 10.76
N LEU A 138 -7.08 -1.10 11.07
CA LEU A 138 -8.01 -1.77 10.16
C LEU A 138 -9.43 -1.19 10.25
N GLU A 139 -9.79 -0.59 11.40
CA GLU A 139 -11.12 -0.04 11.67
C GLU A 139 -11.26 1.45 11.32
N GLY A 140 -10.16 2.11 10.91
CA GLY A 140 -10.11 3.53 10.51
C GLY A 140 -9.73 3.73 9.04
#